data_AF-A0A5Q4G0A6-F1
#
_entry.id   AF-A0A5Q4G0A6-F1
#
_cell.length_a   1.000
_cell.length_b   1.000
_cell.length_c   1.000
_cell.angle_alpha   90.00
_cell.angle_beta   90.00
_cell.angle_gamma   90.00
#
_symmetry.space_group_name_H-M   'P 1'
#
loop_
_entity.id
_entity.type
_entity.pdbx_description
1 polymer ?
#
loop_
_entity_poly.entity_id
_entity_poly.type
_entity_poly.pdbx_seq_one_letter_code
_entity_poly.pdbx_strand_id
1 'polypeptide(L)'
;MIGSWGHVAPSGHDVVMDTTPAAIPPATTLRTFRTPVRGHAFAPRPPGTTGPVPGQVARLLREPGNPADPYAVSVWVADDHGRWRIGYLDRGVAVRVAPRLDEGADLAVQIEGWTTEPDGRWLRPVVVVQARDEPDEVQRPAGLWGRPPGVTRRVVRRPDQSSSPSSSSSSSSSSSSSSSSGSGSERARVPTSTMRSCGT
;
A
#
# COMPACT_ATOMS: atom_id res chain seq x y z
N MET A 1 66.40 17.10 39.50
CA MET A 1 64.94 17.40 39.53
C MET A 1 64.22 16.11 39.18
N ILE A 2 63.46 15.58 40.14
CA ILE A 2 62.86 14.23 40.11
C ILE A 2 61.40 14.42 39.67
N GLY A 3 61.07 14.02 38.45
CA GLY A 3 59.72 14.12 37.90
C GLY A 3 58.97 12.80 38.06
N SER A 4 58.02 12.78 38.98
CA SER A 4 57.11 11.67 39.27
C SER A 4 56.07 11.53 38.17
N TRP A 5 55.90 10.33 37.61
CA TRP A 5 54.86 10.00 36.64
C TRP A 5 53.75 9.23 37.35
N GLY A 6 52.62 9.89 37.58
CA GLY A 6 51.43 9.30 38.18
C GLY A 6 50.67 8.44 37.17
N HIS A 7 50.51 7.16 37.49
CA HIS A 7 49.59 6.27 36.82
C HIS A 7 48.14 6.59 37.25
N VAL A 8 47.30 6.99 36.30
CA VAL A 8 45.84 7.08 36.48
C VAL A 8 45.23 5.83 35.83
N ALA A 9 44.53 5.02 36.63
CA ALA A 9 43.80 3.86 36.16
C ALA A 9 42.45 4.27 35.53
N PRO A 10 42.00 3.64 34.42
CA PRO A 10 40.68 3.87 33.87
C PRO A 10 39.61 3.07 34.64
N SER A 11 38.63 3.78 35.20
CA SER A 11 37.44 3.24 35.84
C SER A 11 36.51 2.61 34.80
N GLY A 12 36.35 1.29 34.83
CA GLY A 12 35.38 0.56 34.02
C GLY A 12 33.95 0.85 34.48
N HIS A 13 33.21 1.64 33.70
CA HIS A 13 31.76 1.73 33.82
C HIS A 13 31.13 0.65 32.93
N ASP A 14 30.68 -0.43 33.56
CA ASP A 14 29.81 -1.43 32.94
C ASP A 14 28.45 -0.79 32.62
N VAL A 15 28.26 -0.42 31.35
CA VAL A 15 26.95 0.01 30.84
C VAL A 15 26.16 -1.24 30.53
N VAL A 16 25.33 -1.67 31.47
CA VAL A 16 24.33 -2.70 31.26
C VAL A 16 23.29 -2.15 30.29
N MET A 17 23.42 -2.53 29.02
CA MET A 17 22.44 -2.21 27.98
C MET A 17 21.18 -3.04 28.21
N ASP A 18 20.18 -2.41 28.83
CA ASP A 18 18.81 -2.93 28.94
C ASP A 18 18.25 -3.16 27.53
N THR A 19 18.36 -4.40 27.05
CA THR A 19 17.78 -4.83 25.78
C THR A 19 16.32 -5.22 26.04
N THR A 20 15.50 -4.22 26.36
CA THR A 20 14.05 -4.37 26.34
C THR A 20 13.66 -4.83 24.92
N PRO A 21 13.05 -6.00 24.74
CA PRO A 21 12.60 -6.44 23.43
C PRO A 21 11.57 -5.43 22.92
N ALA A 22 11.93 -4.70 21.87
CA ALA A 22 11.05 -3.74 21.23
C ALA A 22 9.71 -4.40 20.94
N ALA A 23 8.65 -3.88 21.56
CA ALA A 23 7.29 -4.33 21.34
C ALA A 23 7.02 -4.39 19.83
N ILE A 24 6.67 -5.57 19.34
CA ILE A 24 6.34 -5.80 17.94
C ILE A 24 5.18 -4.84 17.62
N PRO A 25 5.37 -3.86 16.71
CA PRO A 25 4.29 -2.95 16.37
C PRO A 25 3.11 -3.77 15.86
N PRO A 26 1.86 -3.44 16.25
CA PRO A 26 0.69 -4.15 15.76
C PRO A 26 0.72 -4.18 14.25
N ALA A 27 0.40 -5.34 13.67
CA ALA A 27 0.36 -5.59 12.23
C ALA A 27 -0.29 -4.37 11.56
N THR A 28 0.50 -3.63 10.79
CA THR A 28 0.08 -2.35 10.23
C THR A 28 -1.08 -2.62 9.27
N THR A 29 -2.29 -2.26 9.70
CA THR A 29 -3.53 -2.39 8.93
C THR A 29 -3.29 -1.86 7.54
N LEU A 30 -3.67 -2.65 6.55
CA LEU A 30 -3.23 -2.50 5.18
C LEU A 30 -3.85 -1.21 4.61
N ARG A 31 -3.06 -0.13 4.68
CA ARG A 31 -3.49 1.23 4.34
C ARG A 31 -4.18 1.27 2.98
N THR A 32 -5.33 1.94 2.94
CA THR A 32 -5.95 2.42 1.70
C THR A 32 -4.94 3.25 0.91
N PHE A 33 -4.78 2.95 -0.38
CA PHE A 33 -3.95 3.72 -1.30
C PHE A 33 -4.82 4.45 -2.31
N ARG A 34 -4.57 5.75 -2.47
CA ARG A 34 -5.14 6.57 -3.53
C ARG A 34 -4.05 6.89 -4.54
N THR A 35 -4.24 6.55 -5.80
CA THR A 35 -3.18 6.73 -6.81
C THR A 35 -3.73 7.01 -8.21
N PRO A 36 -3.12 7.92 -8.98
CA PRO A 36 -3.47 8.12 -10.37
C PRO A 36 -3.02 6.92 -11.23
N VAL A 37 -3.87 6.53 -12.17
CA VAL A 37 -3.54 5.51 -13.17
C VAL A 37 -2.57 6.11 -14.21
N ARG A 38 -1.42 5.45 -14.38
CA ARG A 38 -0.40 5.80 -15.36
C ARG A 38 -0.68 5.12 -16.69
N GLY A 39 -0.20 5.73 -17.78
CA GLY A 39 -0.34 5.17 -19.13
C GLY A 39 -1.76 5.20 -19.71
N HIS A 40 -2.72 5.86 -19.05
CA HIS A 40 -4.12 5.88 -19.48
C HIS A 40 -4.32 6.39 -20.91
N ALA A 41 -3.58 7.43 -21.29
CA ALA A 41 -3.63 8.02 -22.63
C ALA A 41 -3.19 7.05 -23.75
N PHE A 42 -2.42 6.02 -23.41
CA PHE A 42 -1.87 5.05 -24.37
C PHE A 42 -2.54 3.68 -24.26
N ALA A 43 -3.51 3.54 -23.36
CA ALA A 43 -4.19 2.28 -23.15
C ALA A 43 -5.18 2.02 -24.30
N PRO A 44 -5.16 0.82 -24.92
CA PRO A 44 -6.07 0.50 -26.01
C PRO A 44 -7.51 0.51 -25.50
N ARG A 45 -8.31 1.42 -26.05
CA ARG A 45 -9.73 1.54 -25.74
C ARG A 45 -10.55 0.83 -26.83
N PRO A 46 -11.43 -0.13 -26.49
CA PRO A 46 -12.32 -0.71 -27.47
C PRO A 46 -13.26 0.34 -28.08
N PRO A 47 -13.64 0.22 -29.36
CA PRO A 47 -14.56 1.17 -29.98
C PRO A 47 -15.92 1.12 -29.27
N GLY A 48 -16.48 2.30 -28.98
CA GLY A 48 -17.78 2.42 -28.31
C GLY A 48 -17.75 2.41 -26.78
N THR A 49 -16.63 2.06 -26.14
CA THR A 49 -16.55 2.10 -24.66
C THR A 49 -16.51 3.52 -24.14
N THR A 50 -17.36 3.79 -23.14
CA THR A 50 -17.26 5.00 -22.31
C THR A 50 -16.00 4.92 -21.46
N GLY A 51 -15.41 6.08 -21.13
CA GLY A 51 -14.28 6.11 -20.21
C GLY A 51 -14.63 5.60 -18.81
N PRO A 52 -13.62 5.31 -17.97
CA PRO A 52 -13.86 4.81 -16.63
C PRO A 52 -14.72 5.80 -15.83
N VAL A 53 -15.75 5.27 -15.16
CA VAL A 53 -16.73 6.08 -14.43
C VAL A 53 -16.40 6.06 -12.94
N PRO A 54 -16.50 7.20 -12.22
CA PRO A 54 -16.39 7.20 -10.76
C PRO A 54 -17.36 6.19 -10.12
N GLY A 55 -16.88 5.44 -9.14
CA GLY A 55 -17.60 4.33 -8.52
C GLY A 55 -17.47 2.98 -9.25
N GLN A 56 -16.91 2.95 -10.47
CA GLN A 56 -16.75 1.69 -11.21
C GLN A 56 -15.71 0.79 -10.54
N VAL A 57 -16.06 -0.49 -10.39
CA VAL A 57 -15.15 -1.52 -9.89
C VAL A 57 -14.07 -1.80 -10.92
N ALA A 58 -12.82 -1.84 -10.48
CA ALA A 58 -11.67 -2.23 -11.28
C ALA A 58 -11.04 -3.51 -10.74
N ARG A 59 -10.19 -4.13 -11.55
CA ARG A 59 -9.36 -5.29 -11.17
C ARG A 59 -7.89 -4.97 -11.38
N LEU A 60 -7.06 -5.53 -10.51
CA LEU A 60 -5.61 -5.49 -10.65
C LEU A 60 -5.13 -6.81 -11.23
N LEU A 61 -4.16 -6.74 -12.15
CA LEU A 61 -3.51 -7.91 -12.71
C LEU A 61 -1.99 -7.72 -12.66
N ARG A 62 -1.28 -8.72 -12.16
CA ARG A 62 0.19 -8.74 -12.12
C ARG A 62 0.77 -9.01 -13.50
N GLU A 63 1.79 -8.24 -13.87
CA GLU A 63 2.57 -8.43 -15.10
C GLU A 63 4.07 -8.54 -14.76
N PRO A 64 4.53 -9.61 -14.09
CA PRO A 64 5.93 -9.75 -13.65
C PRO A 64 6.93 -9.85 -14.81
N GLY A 65 6.47 -10.24 -16.01
CA GLY A 65 7.28 -10.29 -17.22
C GLY A 65 7.40 -8.97 -17.98
N ASN A 66 6.90 -7.85 -17.43
CA ASN A 66 7.00 -6.55 -18.08
C ASN A 66 8.47 -6.07 -18.09
N PRO A 67 9.07 -5.80 -19.27
CA PRO A 67 10.48 -5.46 -19.36
C PRO A 67 10.83 -4.08 -18.77
N ALA A 68 9.84 -3.19 -18.60
CA ALA A 68 10.05 -1.86 -18.06
C ALA A 68 9.97 -1.83 -16.52
N ASP A 69 9.18 -2.69 -15.91
CA ASP A 69 8.98 -2.74 -14.46
C ASP A 69 8.55 -4.15 -13.98
N PRO A 70 9.38 -4.88 -13.21
CA PRO A 70 9.00 -6.21 -12.69
C PRO A 70 7.83 -6.15 -11.68
N TYR A 71 7.56 -4.99 -11.10
CA TYR A 71 6.43 -4.77 -10.19
C TYR A 71 5.19 -4.26 -10.92
N ALA A 72 5.15 -4.28 -12.25
CA ALA A 72 4.01 -3.79 -13.02
C ALA A 72 2.68 -4.45 -12.58
N VAL A 73 1.70 -3.60 -12.31
CA VAL A 73 0.31 -4.00 -11.99
C VAL A 73 -0.60 -3.22 -12.93
N SER A 74 -1.26 -3.92 -13.85
CA SER A 74 -2.24 -3.32 -14.75
C SER A 74 -3.60 -3.20 -14.10
N VAL A 75 -4.30 -2.11 -14.43
CA VAL A 75 -5.65 -1.81 -13.95
C VAL A 75 -6.64 -2.08 -15.08
N TRP A 76 -7.65 -2.89 -14.80
CA TRP A 76 -8.65 -3.32 -15.77
C TRP A 76 -10.05 -2.92 -15.29
N VAL A 77 -10.89 -2.47 -16.21
CA VAL A 77 -12.31 -2.23 -15.96
C VAL A 77 -13.13 -3.12 -16.88
N ALA A 78 -14.40 -3.32 -16.53
CA ALA A 78 -15.36 -4.02 -17.37
C ALA A 78 -16.57 -3.11 -17.64
N ASP A 79 -17.07 -3.16 -18.86
CA ASP A 79 -18.30 -2.54 -19.32
C ASP A 79 -19.07 -3.51 -20.24
N ASP A 80 -20.14 -3.02 -20.88
CA ASP A 80 -20.99 -3.80 -21.78
C ASP A 80 -20.26 -4.34 -23.01
N HIS A 81 -19.10 -3.77 -23.37
CA HIS A 81 -18.25 -4.20 -24.48
C HIS A 81 -17.12 -5.14 -24.03
N GLY A 82 -17.03 -5.44 -22.74
CA GLY A 82 -16.08 -6.39 -22.17
C GLY A 82 -15.06 -5.76 -21.24
N ARG A 83 -13.96 -6.48 -20.99
CA ARG A 83 -12.90 -6.05 -20.09
C ARG A 83 -11.77 -5.41 -20.88
N TRP A 84 -11.34 -4.22 -20.47
CA TRP A 84 -10.20 -3.54 -21.09
C TRP A 84 -9.27 -2.92 -20.04
N ARG A 85 -7.99 -2.80 -20.40
CA ARG A 85 -6.95 -2.25 -19.54
C ARG A 85 -7.00 -0.73 -19.63
N ILE A 86 -7.17 -0.06 -18.49
CA ILE A 86 -7.19 1.40 -18.44
C ILE A 86 -5.82 2.01 -18.22
N GLY A 87 -4.84 1.22 -17.78
CA GLY A 87 -3.46 1.65 -17.54
C GLY A 87 -2.76 0.80 -16.49
N TYR A 88 -1.81 1.41 -15.78
CA TYR A 88 -0.99 0.80 -14.74
C TYR A 88 -1.06 1.60 -13.44
N LEU A 89 -0.82 0.93 -12.31
CA LEU A 89 -0.60 1.63 -11.04
C LEU A 89 0.70 2.46 -11.11
N ASP A 90 0.75 3.54 -10.33
CA ASP A 90 2.00 4.26 -10.10
C ASP A 90 3.06 3.32 -9.51
N ARG A 91 4.31 3.42 -9.97
CA ARG A 91 5.40 2.53 -9.57
C ARG A 91 5.57 2.42 -8.06
N GLY A 92 5.47 3.55 -7.34
CA GLY A 92 5.63 3.55 -5.88
C GLY A 92 4.54 2.76 -5.16
N VAL A 93 3.32 2.76 -5.72
CA VAL A 93 2.21 1.94 -5.20
C VAL A 93 2.33 0.49 -5.68
N ALA A 94 2.72 0.28 -6.94
CA ALA A 94 2.91 -1.03 -7.52
C ALA A 94 3.93 -1.88 -6.75
N VAL A 95 5.06 -1.30 -6.32
CA VAL A 95 6.06 -1.99 -5.47
C VAL A 95 5.46 -2.52 -4.16
N ARG A 96 4.44 -1.86 -3.61
CA ARG A 96 3.79 -2.26 -2.35
C ARG A 96 2.61 -3.20 -2.55
N VAL A 97 1.97 -3.14 -3.72
CA VAL A 97 0.80 -3.93 -4.08
C VAL A 97 1.21 -5.26 -4.72
N ALA A 98 2.28 -5.26 -5.50
CA ALA A 98 2.70 -6.42 -6.30
C ALA A 98 3.03 -7.66 -5.44
N PRO A 99 3.89 -7.58 -4.41
CA PRO A 99 4.17 -8.74 -3.55
C PRO A 99 2.92 -9.30 -2.88
N ARG A 100 1.97 -8.43 -2.52
CA ARG A 100 0.72 -8.86 -1.87
C ARG A 100 -0.20 -9.59 -2.83
N LEU A 101 -0.30 -9.12 -4.08
CA LEU A 101 -1.01 -9.86 -5.12
C LEU A 101 -0.32 -11.21 -5.41
N ASP A 102 1.02 -11.24 -5.40
CA ASP A 102 1.80 -12.47 -5.59
C ASP A 102 1.60 -13.45 -4.41
N GLU A 103 1.33 -12.95 -3.20
CA GLU A 103 0.96 -13.73 -1.99
C GLU A 103 -0.53 -14.13 -1.96
N GLY A 104 -1.34 -13.67 -2.92
CA GLY A 104 -2.77 -13.99 -3.02
C GLY A 104 -3.70 -13.08 -2.22
N ALA A 105 -3.28 -11.88 -1.82
CA ALA A 105 -4.14 -10.92 -1.13
C ALA A 105 -5.33 -10.48 -2.00
N ASP A 106 -6.53 -10.42 -1.42
CA ASP A 106 -7.71 -9.85 -2.07
C ASP A 106 -7.73 -8.32 -1.87
N LEU A 107 -7.69 -7.58 -2.98
CA LEU A 107 -7.66 -6.12 -2.99
C LEU A 107 -8.90 -5.59 -3.71
N ALA A 108 -9.72 -4.81 -3.00
CA ALA A 108 -10.80 -4.05 -3.59
C ALA A 108 -10.24 -2.82 -4.31
N VAL A 109 -10.62 -2.63 -5.59
CA VAL A 109 -10.23 -1.46 -6.36
C VAL A 109 -11.43 -0.80 -7.01
N GLN A 110 -11.51 0.52 -6.87
CA GLN A 110 -12.58 1.33 -7.43
C GLN A 110 -12.00 2.60 -8.07
N ILE A 111 -12.61 3.03 -9.17
CA ILE A 111 -12.35 4.34 -9.76
C ILE A 111 -12.98 5.38 -8.84
N GLU A 112 -12.19 6.25 -8.25
CA GLU A 112 -12.69 7.30 -7.36
C GLU A 112 -13.12 8.54 -8.13
N GLY A 113 -12.38 8.87 -9.19
CA GLY A 113 -12.60 10.10 -9.93
C GLY A 113 -11.51 10.35 -10.95
N TRP A 114 -11.36 11.63 -11.31
CA TRP A 114 -10.36 12.09 -12.25
C TRP A 114 -9.46 13.12 -11.57
N THR A 115 -8.18 13.08 -11.87
CA THR A 115 -7.22 14.10 -11.47
C THR A 115 -6.60 14.71 -12.70
N THR A 116 -6.35 16.02 -12.62
CA THR A 116 -5.66 16.77 -13.66
C THR A 116 -4.19 16.85 -13.29
N GLU A 117 -3.31 16.64 -14.26
CA GLU A 117 -1.89 16.92 -14.09
C GLU A 117 -1.66 18.41 -13.75
N PRO A 118 -0.61 18.81 -13.01
CA PRO A 118 -0.42 20.20 -12.58
C PRO A 118 -0.47 21.23 -13.73
N ASP A 119 -0.03 20.82 -14.91
CA ASP A 119 0.01 21.60 -16.15
C ASP A 119 -1.28 21.50 -16.99
N GLY A 120 -2.32 20.85 -16.49
CA GLY A 120 -3.67 20.89 -17.08
C GLY A 120 -3.87 20.05 -18.34
N ARG A 121 -2.80 19.46 -18.88
CA ARG A 121 -2.80 18.83 -20.21
C ARG A 121 -3.50 17.48 -20.26
N TRP A 122 -3.55 16.76 -19.14
CA TRP A 122 -4.02 15.38 -19.09
C TRP A 122 -4.94 15.15 -17.90
N LEU A 123 -6.03 14.43 -18.18
CA LEU A 123 -6.91 13.84 -17.18
C LEU A 123 -6.54 12.38 -16.97
N ARG A 124 -6.41 11.98 -15.71
CA ARG A 124 -6.08 10.61 -15.32
C ARG A 124 -7.11 10.08 -14.34
N PRO A 125 -7.60 8.85 -14.52
CA PRO A 125 -8.45 8.25 -13.52
C PRO A 125 -7.64 8.02 -12.24
N VAL A 126 -8.26 8.27 -11.09
CA VAL A 126 -7.72 7.97 -9.77
C VAL A 126 -8.38 6.70 -9.29
N VAL A 127 -7.57 5.75 -8.81
CA VAL A 127 -8.06 4.53 -8.18
C VAL A 127 -7.81 4.57 -6.68
N VAL A 128 -8.75 4.00 -5.94
CA VAL A 128 -8.59 3.65 -4.55
C VAL A 128 -8.41 2.15 -4.46
N VAL A 129 -7.31 1.73 -3.83
CA VAL A 129 -6.97 0.34 -3.56
C VAL A 129 -7.08 0.12 -2.06
N GLN A 130 -7.91 -0.83 -1.66
CA GLN A 130 -8.12 -1.23 -0.28
C GLN A 130 -7.82 -2.72 -0.17
N ALA A 131 -7.05 -3.14 0.84
CA ALA A 131 -7.12 -4.54 1.17
C ALA A 131 -8.51 -4.85 1.67
N ARG A 132 -9.05 -5.96 1.20
CA ARG A 132 -10.11 -6.60 1.96
C ARG A 132 -9.37 -7.28 3.09
N ASP A 133 -9.39 -6.63 4.26
CA ASP A 133 -9.12 -7.35 5.49
C ASP A 133 -10.11 -8.52 5.50
N GLU A 134 -9.63 -9.74 5.23
CA GLU A 134 -10.41 -10.90 5.60
C GLU A 134 -10.50 -10.89 7.13
N PRO A 135 -11.69 -10.78 7.73
CA PRO A 135 -11.86 -11.28 9.07
C PRO A 135 -11.62 -12.79 9.01
N ASP A 136 -10.67 -13.26 9.82
CA ASP A 136 -10.41 -14.64 10.26
C ASP A 136 -11.10 -15.80 9.50
N GLU A 137 -10.25 -16.75 9.07
CA GLU A 137 -10.52 -18.18 9.20
C GLU A 137 -11.68 -18.78 8.38
N VAL A 138 -11.58 -18.86 7.04
CA VAL A 138 -12.32 -19.90 6.29
C VAL A 138 -11.48 -20.51 5.16
N GLN A 139 -11.10 -21.78 5.37
CA GLN A 139 -10.79 -22.80 4.35
C GLN A 139 -9.50 -22.67 3.53
N ARG A 140 -8.36 -22.93 4.19
CA ARG A 140 -7.41 -23.86 3.54
C ARG A 140 -8.08 -25.23 3.49
N PRO A 141 -8.34 -25.85 2.31
CA PRO A 141 -8.72 -27.25 2.30
C PRO A 141 -7.57 -28.05 2.91
N ALA A 142 -7.80 -28.52 4.14
CA ALA A 142 -6.97 -29.52 4.77
C ALA A 142 -7.15 -30.84 4.00
N GLY A 143 -6.54 -30.95 2.82
CA GLY A 143 -6.61 -32.18 2.05
C GLY A 143 -6.39 -31.97 0.56
N LEU A 144 -5.13 -32.01 0.12
CA LEU A 144 -4.77 -32.68 -1.13
C LEU A 144 -3.26 -32.93 -1.32
N TRP A 145 -2.42 -32.63 -0.33
CA TRP A 145 -1.06 -33.15 -0.28
C TRP A 145 -0.95 -34.08 0.92
N GLY A 146 -0.98 -35.37 0.60
CA GLY A 146 -1.05 -36.48 1.53
C GLY A 146 -0.05 -36.34 2.67
N ARG A 147 -0.58 -36.40 3.90
CA ARG A 147 0.21 -36.94 4.99
C ARG A 147 0.49 -38.41 4.65
N PRO A 148 1.75 -38.85 4.54
CA PRO A 148 2.02 -40.27 4.46
C PRO A 148 1.45 -40.95 5.71
N PRO A 149 0.75 -42.08 5.58
CA PRO A 149 0.31 -42.86 6.73
C PRO A 149 1.55 -43.32 7.51
N GLY A 150 1.64 -42.96 8.80
CA GLY A 150 2.69 -43.44 9.69
C GLY A 150 3.42 -42.41 10.55
N VAL A 151 3.16 -41.10 10.40
CA VAL A 151 3.84 -40.08 11.22
C VAL A 151 3.10 -39.82 12.53
N THR A 152 3.39 -40.61 13.57
CA THR A 152 3.03 -40.30 14.96
C THR A 152 3.97 -39.23 15.50
N ARG A 153 3.46 -38.01 15.70
CA ARG A 153 4.20 -36.96 16.41
C ARG A 153 4.34 -37.36 17.88
N ARG A 154 5.56 -37.61 18.31
CA ARG A 154 5.90 -37.73 19.74
C ARG A 154 5.74 -36.35 20.38
N VAL A 155 4.68 -36.18 21.16
CA VAL A 155 4.45 -34.99 21.98
C VAL A 155 5.49 -34.99 23.09
N VAL A 156 6.51 -34.15 22.98
CA VAL A 156 7.41 -33.85 24.09
C VAL A 156 6.70 -32.85 24.98
N ARG A 157 6.07 -33.34 26.06
CA ARG A 157 5.58 -32.49 27.16
C ARG A 157 6.78 -31.80 27.79
N ARG A 158 6.84 -30.46 27.72
CA ARG A 158 7.70 -29.68 28.63
C ARG A 158 7.00 -29.61 30.00
N PRO A 159 7.68 -29.94 31.10
CA PRO A 159 7.15 -29.73 32.43
C PRO A 159 7.13 -28.24 32.79
N ASP A 160 6.10 -27.91 33.57
CA ASP A 160 5.88 -26.73 34.42
C ASP A 160 6.98 -25.66 34.46
N GLN A 161 6.60 -24.44 34.08
CA GLN A 161 7.05 -23.25 34.81
C GLN A 161 5.83 -22.43 35.22
N SER A 162 5.46 -22.67 36.47
CA SER A 162 4.59 -21.91 37.34
C SER A 162 5.18 -20.54 37.73
N SER A 163 4.27 -19.58 37.94
CA SER A 163 4.41 -18.36 38.78
C SER A 163 5.19 -17.20 38.15
N SER A 164 4.84 -15.91 38.25
CA SER A 164 3.82 -15.15 39.01
C SER A 164 3.87 -13.66 38.55
N PRO A 165 2.97 -12.77 39.05
CA PRO A 165 2.65 -11.47 38.45
C PRO A 165 3.37 -10.25 39.06
N SER A 166 3.48 -9.14 38.32
CA SER A 166 3.57 -7.79 38.89
C SER A 166 3.29 -6.66 37.87
N SER A 167 2.40 -5.77 38.33
CA SER A 167 2.12 -4.37 38.00
C SER A 167 3.33 -3.53 37.51
N SER A 168 3.20 -2.52 36.62
CA SER A 168 2.62 -1.20 36.92
C SER A 168 2.79 -0.20 35.73
N SER A 169 1.84 0.76 35.64
CA SER A 169 1.85 2.16 35.11
C SER A 169 3.09 2.71 34.36
N SER A 170 2.97 3.47 33.26
CA SER A 170 2.72 4.95 33.24
C SER A 170 2.87 5.47 31.78
N SER A 171 1.87 6.14 31.17
CA SER A 171 1.70 7.61 30.95
C SER A 171 2.84 8.40 30.28
N SER A 172 2.61 8.96 29.08
CA SER A 172 2.98 10.33 28.59
C SER A 172 2.76 10.47 27.06
N SER A 173 1.83 11.32 26.56
CA SER A 173 2.02 12.72 26.06
C SER A 173 3.16 12.90 25.05
N SER A 174 2.95 13.34 23.80
CA SER A 174 3.00 14.76 23.35
C SER A 174 2.94 14.79 21.79
N SER A 175 1.96 15.44 21.15
CA SER A 175 1.93 16.82 20.58
C SER A 175 2.90 17.14 19.43
N SER A 176 2.37 17.49 18.25
CA SER A 176 2.74 18.63 17.36
C SER A 176 2.06 18.46 15.98
N SER A 177 1.05 19.25 15.57
CA SER A 177 1.07 20.62 15.02
C SER A 177 1.94 20.83 13.78
N SER A 178 1.32 21.02 12.60
CA SER A 178 1.76 22.04 11.63
C SER A 178 0.66 22.36 10.61
N SER A 179 0.24 23.60 10.68
CA SER A 179 -0.52 24.42 9.76
C SER A 179 0.21 24.64 8.43
N SER A 180 -0.53 24.79 7.34
CA SER A 180 -0.06 25.49 6.13
C SER A 180 -1.25 25.99 5.32
N SER A 181 -1.57 27.25 5.54
CA SER A 181 -2.46 28.08 4.74
C SER A 181 -1.83 28.35 3.37
N GLY A 182 -2.58 28.15 2.30
CA GLY A 182 -2.16 28.45 0.93
C GLY A 182 -3.29 29.08 0.15
N SER A 183 -3.53 30.36 0.41
CA SER A 183 -4.32 31.24 -0.46
C SER A 183 -3.56 31.45 -1.77
N GLY A 184 -4.23 31.27 -2.91
CA GLY A 184 -3.60 31.52 -4.21
C GLY A 184 -4.61 31.51 -5.35
N SER A 185 -5.05 32.73 -5.69
CA SER A 185 -5.26 33.26 -7.05
C SER A 185 -6.16 32.48 -8.02
N GLU A 186 -7.34 32.97 -8.38
CA GLU A 186 -7.55 34.08 -9.34
C GLU A 186 -7.11 33.74 -10.77
N ARG A 187 -8.09 33.45 -11.66
CA ARG A 187 -8.20 33.82 -13.09
C ARG A 187 -9.39 33.08 -13.70
N ALA A 188 -10.51 33.75 -13.99
CA ALA A 188 -10.78 34.64 -15.13
C ALA A 188 -10.83 33.91 -16.50
N ARG A 189 -12.09 33.69 -16.93
CA ARG A 189 -12.67 33.82 -18.28
C ARG A 189 -12.03 33.09 -19.47
N VAL A 190 -12.84 32.29 -20.14
CA VAL A 190 -12.73 32.01 -21.59
C VAL A 190 -14.10 32.25 -22.25
N PRO A 191 -14.15 33.00 -23.37
CA PRO A 191 -15.40 33.32 -24.06
C PRO A 191 -15.92 32.16 -24.91
N THR A 192 -17.23 31.97 -24.86
CA THR A 192 -18.02 31.13 -25.78
C THR A 192 -17.99 31.73 -27.18
N SER A 193 -17.37 31.01 -28.12
CA SER A 193 -17.49 31.27 -29.55
C SER A 193 -18.36 30.16 -30.16
N THR A 194 -19.64 30.45 -30.37
CA THR A 194 -20.53 29.57 -31.13
C THR A 194 -20.66 30.14 -32.54
N MET A 195 -20.08 29.41 -33.49
CA MET A 195 -20.16 29.67 -34.92
C MET A 195 -21.59 29.52 -35.44
N ARG A 196 -21.99 30.50 -36.26
CA ARG A 196 -23.10 30.43 -37.22
C ARG A 196 -22.86 29.32 -38.23
N SER A 197 -23.91 28.57 -38.54
CA SER A 197 -24.02 27.80 -39.78
C SER A 197 -25.18 28.36 -40.60
N CYS A 198 -24.89 28.85 -41.79
CA CYS A 198 -25.84 29.16 -42.85
C CYS A 198 -25.49 28.26 -44.03
N GLY A 199 -26.48 27.61 -44.62
CA GLY A 199 -26.31 26.93 -45.92
C GLY A 199 -27.32 25.80 -46.13
N THR A 200 -28.48 26.16 -46.65
CA THR A 200 -29.38 25.30 -47.44
C THR A 200 -29.03 25.45 -48.91
#